data_AF-A0A9E2V6Q7-F1
#
_entry.id   AF-A0A9E2V6Q7-F1
#
_cell.length_a   1.000
_cell.length_b   1.000
_cell.length_c   1.000
_cell.angle_alpha   90.00
_cell.angle_beta   90.00
_cell.angle_gamma   90.00
#
_symmetry.space_group_name_H-M   'P 1'
#
loop_
_entity.id
_entity.type
_entity.pdbx_description
1 polymer ?
#
loop_
_entity_poly.entity_id
_entity_poly.type
_entity_poly.pdbx_seq_one_letter_code
_entity_poly.pdbx_strand_id
1 'polypeptide(L)'
;MENADRLVEELKKYDAEEKYSKEMDKELGEIALKLVSLGEAAVPGLIEVLEDDEGLGVLHAMEALGKIGDERAIAPLVDLLENPDIGSNAGDALLGFGAACVPEVIRKMEHRIAHPVEDKGAFILLTTYHLRTIGDTRCDRSIEFLNGLLDEYMSEMPRETFDPSKLDWKYRNVDFFQILDAMVKQQDERAIGHIENARDAFPPEYVDHKICQVAIDRIRSGDKEGYLPMEAIEMAVPTEAIMDAFRGAWSLGDLLDDAVGESSEEEWDEEEWRAEDAEEYEDVYQFRVSLKGAKPPIWRRIQVPGSYTFWDLHSAIQDAMGWDDYHMHAFEIFDPSVGAVVVIGGPSGDPDGFGEDIPGWKTAIADYFSPENSEAKYEYDFGDSWMHRVKLDKILPREENLEYPRCIAGKRACPPEDCGGVWGYIDLLEIINDPQHEEHEEMLEWVGEDFDPEDFSPDGVFFGNPRQRLEFRMS
;
A
#
# COMPACT_ATOMS: atom_id res chain seq x y z
N MET A 1 -14.23 -37.40 -9.48
CA MET A 1 -14.69 -36.45 -10.52
C MET A 1 -16.02 -35.83 -10.13
N GLU A 2 -17.14 -36.58 -10.05
CA GLU A 2 -18.48 -36.02 -9.76
C GLU A 2 -18.59 -35.20 -8.44
N ASN A 3 -17.65 -35.36 -7.50
CA ASN A 3 -17.58 -34.57 -6.26
C ASN A 3 -16.67 -33.32 -6.35
N ALA A 4 -15.67 -33.31 -7.24
CA ALA A 4 -14.75 -32.17 -7.40
C ALA A 4 -15.41 -31.07 -8.23
N ASP A 5 -15.96 -31.44 -9.39
CA ASP A 5 -16.61 -30.51 -10.31
C ASP A 5 -17.76 -29.76 -9.61
N ARG A 6 -18.56 -30.48 -8.82
CA ARG A 6 -19.63 -29.86 -8.03
C ARG A 6 -19.10 -28.87 -6.99
N LEU A 7 -18.05 -29.22 -6.26
CA LEU A 7 -17.46 -28.33 -5.25
C LEU A 7 -16.82 -27.09 -5.90
N VAL A 8 -16.25 -27.24 -7.10
CA VAL A 8 -15.73 -26.11 -7.89
C VAL A 8 -16.86 -25.16 -8.30
N GLU A 9 -18.00 -25.68 -8.76
CA GLU A 9 -19.17 -24.85 -9.06
C GLU A 9 -19.74 -24.17 -7.80
N GLU A 10 -19.71 -24.83 -6.65
CA GLU A 10 -20.07 -24.21 -5.37
C GLU A 10 -19.07 -23.10 -4.97
N LEU A 11 -17.78 -23.24 -5.33
CA LEU A 11 -16.76 -22.22 -5.08
C LEU A 11 -16.92 -20.98 -5.98
N LYS A 12 -17.40 -21.15 -7.21
CA LYS A 12 -17.72 -20.07 -8.17
C LYS A 12 -19.07 -19.39 -7.93
N LYS A 13 -19.84 -19.87 -6.95
CA LYS A 13 -21.23 -19.47 -6.74
C LYS A 13 -21.40 -17.97 -6.46
N TYR A 14 -20.40 -17.34 -5.85
CA TYR A 14 -20.46 -15.96 -5.40
C TYR A 14 -19.58 -15.08 -6.30
N ASP A 15 -20.22 -14.11 -6.95
CA ASP A 15 -19.55 -13.11 -7.77
C ASP A 15 -18.95 -11.97 -6.92
N ALA A 16 -18.18 -11.10 -7.58
CA ALA A 16 -17.55 -9.92 -6.96
C ALA A 16 -18.57 -8.85 -6.50
N GLU A 17 -19.78 -8.85 -7.06
CA GLU A 17 -20.82 -7.85 -6.79
C GLU A 17 -21.65 -8.19 -5.55
N GLU A 18 -21.67 -9.46 -5.13
CA GLU A 18 -22.33 -9.90 -3.92
C GLU A 18 -21.68 -9.31 -2.66
N LYS A 19 -22.54 -8.88 -1.72
CA LYS A 19 -22.09 -8.36 -0.43
C LYS A 19 -21.47 -9.49 0.38
N TYR A 20 -20.15 -9.56 0.40
CA TYR A 20 -19.41 -10.52 1.21
C TYR A 20 -19.93 -10.58 2.65
N SER A 21 -20.00 -11.79 3.21
CA SER A 21 -20.24 -12.06 4.63
C SER A 21 -19.20 -13.06 5.19
N LYS A 22 -18.96 -13.03 6.51
CA LYS A 22 -18.08 -14.00 7.17
C LYS A 22 -18.61 -15.43 6.99
N GLU A 23 -19.92 -15.60 6.92
CA GLU A 23 -20.56 -16.89 6.66
C GLU A 23 -20.24 -17.41 5.25
N MET A 24 -20.26 -16.55 4.23
CA MET A 24 -19.87 -16.92 2.86
C MET A 24 -18.40 -17.30 2.77
N ASP A 25 -17.52 -16.53 3.40
CA ASP A 25 -16.08 -16.82 3.41
C ASP A 25 -15.76 -18.15 4.08
N LYS A 26 -16.41 -18.39 5.22
CA LYS A 26 -16.34 -19.68 5.90
C LYS A 26 -16.88 -20.82 5.02
N GLU A 27 -17.99 -20.60 4.31
CA GLU A 27 -18.55 -21.57 3.36
C GLU A 27 -17.54 -21.89 2.24
N LEU A 28 -16.95 -20.86 1.62
CA LEU A 28 -15.93 -21.01 0.57
C LEU A 28 -14.67 -21.71 1.10
N GLY A 29 -14.19 -21.35 2.29
CA GLY A 29 -13.07 -22.01 2.95
C GLY A 29 -13.36 -23.49 3.27
N GLU A 30 -14.57 -23.82 3.73
CA GLU A 30 -14.98 -25.22 3.93
C GLU A 30 -15.06 -26.01 2.62
N ILE A 31 -15.45 -25.37 1.51
CA ILE A 31 -15.44 -25.96 0.17
C ILE A 31 -14.00 -26.19 -0.29
N ALA A 32 -13.13 -25.18 -0.14
CA ALA A 32 -11.72 -25.27 -0.48
C ALA A 32 -11.01 -26.38 0.30
N LEU A 33 -11.24 -26.52 1.61
CA LEU A 33 -10.71 -27.62 2.41
C LEU A 33 -11.15 -29.00 1.91
N LYS A 34 -12.41 -29.14 1.46
CA LYS A 34 -12.88 -30.37 0.84
C LYS A 34 -12.16 -30.61 -0.49
N LEU A 35 -11.97 -29.59 -1.31
CA LEU A 35 -11.21 -29.68 -2.57
C LEU A 35 -9.75 -30.08 -2.32
N VAL A 36 -9.09 -29.55 -1.29
CA VAL A 36 -7.75 -29.98 -0.84
C VAL A 36 -7.75 -31.48 -0.51
N SER A 37 -8.78 -31.98 0.19
CA SER A 37 -8.88 -33.42 0.52
C SER A 37 -9.05 -34.33 -0.71
N LEU A 38 -9.47 -33.78 -1.85
CA LEU A 38 -9.56 -34.49 -3.13
C LEU A 38 -8.24 -34.49 -3.91
N GLY A 39 -7.26 -33.67 -3.50
CA GLY A 39 -5.92 -33.60 -4.07
C GLY A 39 -5.90 -33.23 -5.56
N GLU A 40 -5.01 -33.87 -6.33
CA GLU A 40 -4.77 -33.61 -7.76
C GLU A 40 -6.03 -33.64 -8.64
N ALA A 41 -7.09 -34.32 -8.20
CA ALA A 41 -8.36 -34.40 -8.93
C ALA A 41 -9.16 -33.09 -8.93
N ALA A 42 -8.91 -32.19 -7.96
CA ALA A 42 -9.55 -30.88 -7.86
C ALA A 42 -8.81 -29.80 -8.69
N VAL A 43 -7.53 -30.01 -8.99
CA VAL A 43 -6.63 -29.02 -9.60
C VAL A 43 -7.17 -28.44 -10.91
N PRO A 44 -7.69 -29.22 -11.88
CA PRO A 44 -8.20 -28.63 -13.13
C PRO A 44 -9.34 -27.63 -12.91
N GLY A 45 -10.26 -27.95 -11.99
CA GLY A 45 -11.39 -27.05 -11.70
C GLY A 45 -10.98 -25.86 -10.84
N LEU A 46 -10.01 -26.02 -9.94
CA LEU A 46 -9.43 -24.90 -9.19
C LEU A 46 -8.67 -23.92 -10.12
N ILE A 47 -7.96 -24.42 -11.13
CA ILE A 47 -7.34 -23.57 -12.17
C ILE A 47 -8.41 -22.81 -12.96
N GLU A 48 -9.54 -23.44 -13.27
CA GLU A 48 -10.66 -22.77 -13.95
C GLU A 48 -11.25 -21.62 -13.11
N VAL A 49 -11.20 -21.70 -11.79
CA VAL A 49 -11.63 -20.60 -10.90
C VAL A 49 -10.68 -19.40 -11.03
N LEU A 50 -9.39 -19.62 -11.29
CA LEU A 50 -8.42 -18.56 -11.48
C LEU A 50 -8.63 -17.74 -12.78
N GLU A 51 -9.42 -18.25 -13.72
CA GLU A 51 -9.75 -17.52 -14.96
C GLU A 51 -10.75 -16.37 -14.72
N ASP A 52 -11.47 -16.39 -13.59
CA ASP A 52 -12.34 -15.31 -13.11
C ASP A 52 -11.71 -14.68 -11.87
N ASP A 53 -10.75 -13.78 -12.10
CA ASP A 53 -9.92 -13.15 -11.08
C ASP A 53 -10.65 -12.12 -10.22
N GLU A 54 -11.89 -11.78 -10.57
CA GLU A 54 -12.77 -10.91 -9.77
C GLU A 54 -13.64 -11.70 -8.79
N GLY A 55 -13.82 -13.01 -9.00
CA GLY A 55 -14.70 -13.86 -8.19
C GLY A 55 -14.23 -14.07 -6.75
N LEU A 56 -15.14 -14.07 -5.77
CA LEU A 56 -14.80 -14.24 -4.35
C LEU A 56 -14.15 -15.60 -4.02
N GLY A 57 -14.39 -16.61 -4.85
CA GLY A 57 -13.80 -17.95 -4.73
C GLY A 57 -12.33 -18.02 -5.13
N VAL A 58 -11.79 -17.00 -5.82
CA VAL A 58 -10.44 -17.06 -6.40
C VAL A 58 -9.35 -17.18 -5.32
N LEU A 59 -9.48 -16.44 -4.23
CA LEU A 59 -8.52 -16.46 -3.11
C LEU A 59 -8.45 -17.86 -2.46
N HIS A 60 -9.61 -18.43 -2.19
CA HIS A 60 -9.76 -19.79 -1.65
C HIS A 60 -9.24 -20.86 -2.62
N ALA A 61 -9.38 -20.62 -3.93
CA ALA A 61 -8.82 -21.50 -4.94
C ALA A 61 -7.29 -21.45 -4.96
N MET A 62 -6.67 -20.27 -4.89
CA MET A 62 -5.21 -20.13 -4.79
C MET A 62 -4.66 -20.84 -3.56
N GLU A 63 -5.26 -20.61 -2.39
CA GLU A 63 -4.84 -21.26 -1.15
C GLU A 63 -4.96 -22.79 -1.24
N ALA A 64 -6.06 -23.29 -1.80
CA ALA A 64 -6.25 -24.72 -2.02
C ALA A 64 -5.20 -25.30 -2.99
N LEU A 65 -4.88 -24.60 -4.08
CA LEU A 65 -3.85 -25.01 -5.04
C LEU A 65 -2.47 -25.07 -4.39
N GLY A 66 -2.10 -24.07 -3.59
CA GLY A 66 -0.85 -24.06 -2.82
C GLY A 66 -0.76 -25.24 -1.85
N LYS A 67 -1.85 -25.55 -1.13
CA LYS A 67 -1.93 -26.71 -0.22
C LYS A 67 -1.86 -28.05 -0.94
N ILE A 68 -2.40 -28.15 -2.16
CA ILE A 68 -2.35 -29.38 -2.96
C ILE A 68 -0.94 -29.60 -3.54
N GLY A 69 -0.27 -28.52 -3.98
CA GLY A 69 1.12 -28.57 -4.47
C GLY A 69 1.31 -29.26 -5.84
N ASP A 70 0.27 -29.32 -6.67
CA ASP A 70 0.33 -29.92 -8.01
C ASP A 70 0.86 -28.92 -9.05
N GLU A 71 2.03 -29.22 -9.64
CA GLU A 71 2.77 -28.32 -10.53
C GLU A 71 1.96 -27.75 -11.71
N ARG A 72 0.84 -28.37 -12.10
CA ARG A 72 -0.07 -27.83 -13.13
C ARG A 72 -0.61 -26.43 -12.78
N ALA A 73 -0.65 -26.09 -11.49
CA ALA A 73 -1.14 -24.80 -11.00
C ALA A 73 -0.08 -23.69 -10.98
N ILE A 74 1.21 -24.02 -11.15
CA ILE A 74 2.31 -23.04 -11.06
C ILE A 74 2.15 -21.95 -12.13
N ALA A 75 1.99 -22.32 -13.41
CA ALA A 75 1.91 -21.33 -14.49
C ALA A 75 0.69 -20.38 -14.36
N PRO A 76 -0.54 -20.88 -14.09
CA PRO A 76 -1.68 -20.00 -13.82
C PRO A 76 -1.45 -19.03 -12.65
N LEU A 77 -0.87 -19.50 -11.54
CA LEU A 77 -0.57 -18.63 -10.38
C LEU A 77 0.52 -17.59 -10.71
N VAL A 78 1.54 -17.98 -11.46
CA VAL A 78 2.60 -17.06 -11.92
C VAL A 78 2.04 -15.95 -12.81
N ASP A 79 1.04 -16.24 -13.64
CA ASP A 79 0.41 -15.21 -14.48
C ASP A 79 -0.35 -14.15 -13.66
N LEU A 80 -0.79 -14.49 -12.44
CA LEU A 80 -1.48 -13.59 -11.52
C LEU A 80 -0.53 -12.75 -10.65
N LEU A 81 0.78 -13.02 -10.64
CA LEU A 81 1.77 -12.22 -9.90
C LEU A 81 1.85 -10.75 -10.35
N GLU A 82 1.38 -10.43 -11.55
CA GLU A 82 1.33 -9.05 -12.06
C GLU A 82 -0.03 -8.38 -11.79
N ASN A 83 -0.98 -9.08 -11.19
CA ASN A 83 -2.28 -8.51 -10.82
C ASN A 83 -2.13 -7.71 -9.51
N PRO A 84 -2.54 -6.42 -9.48
CA PRO A 84 -2.36 -5.56 -8.32
C PRO A 84 -3.24 -5.94 -7.13
N ASP A 85 -4.41 -6.54 -7.35
CA ASP A 85 -5.35 -6.88 -6.27
C ASP A 85 -5.04 -8.24 -5.61
N ILE A 86 -4.52 -9.20 -6.38
CA ILE A 86 -4.36 -10.61 -5.93
C ILE A 86 -2.95 -11.18 -6.12
N GLY A 87 -1.99 -10.37 -6.61
CA GLY A 87 -0.62 -10.83 -6.86
C GLY A 87 0.11 -11.31 -5.61
N SER A 88 -0.15 -10.69 -4.44
CA SER A 88 0.37 -11.18 -3.15
C SER A 88 -0.14 -12.58 -2.84
N ASN A 89 -1.45 -12.83 -2.98
CA ASN A 89 -2.07 -14.13 -2.70
C ASN A 89 -1.55 -15.22 -3.64
N ALA A 90 -1.33 -14.87 -4.91
CA ALA A 90 -0.72 -15.78 -5.87
C ALA A 90 0.72 -16.14 -5.45
N GLY A 91 1.50 -15.17 -4.97
CA GLY A 91 2.83 -15.39 -4.39
C GLY A 91 2.80 -16.33 -3.18
N ASP A 92 1.90 -16.08 -2.23
CA ASP A 92 1.75 -16.91 -1.03
C ASP A 92 1.35 -18.36 -1.38
N ALA A 93 0.45 -18.54 -2.36
CA ALA A 93 0.10 -19.86 -2.86
C ALA A 93 1.29 -20.56 -3.52
N LEU A 94 2.14 -19.83 -4.26
CA LEU A 94 3.33 -20.35 -4.92
C LEU A 94 4.38 -20.89 -3.92
N LEU A 95 4.39 -20.41 -2.68
CA LEU A 95 5.25 -20.94 -1.61
C LEU A 95 4.95 -22.41 -1.29
N GLY A 96 3.69 -22.83 -1.45
CA GLY A 96 3.26 -24.23 -1.28
C GLY A 96 3.95 -25.22 -2.23
N PHE A 97 4.50 -24.73 -3.35
CA PHE A 97 5.23 -25.53 -4.33
C PHE A 97 6.75 -25.56 -4.06
N GLY A 98 7.24 -24.71 -3.15
CA GLY A 98 8.66 -24.56 -2.85
C GLY A 98 9.51 -24.34 -4.10
N ALA A 99 10.68 -24.98 -4.16
CA ALA A 99 11.64 -24.77 -5.26
C ALA A 99 11.10 -25.12 -6.67
N ALA A 100 9.98 -25.82 -6.79
CA ALA A 100 9.39 -26.18 -8.09
C ALA A 100 8.80 -24.96 -8.84
N CYS A 101 8.34 -23.91 -8.13
CA CYS A 101 7.79 -22.72 -8.79
C CYS A 101 8.86 -21.76 -9.32
N VAL A 102 10.04 -21.75 -8.69
CA VAL A 102 11.13 -20.79 -8.97
C VAL A 102 11.50 -20.67 -10.46
N PRO A 103 11.64 -21.77 -11.24
CA PRO A 103 11.94 -21.66 -12.66
C PRO A 103 10.92 -20.84 -13.46
N GLU A 104 9.63 -20.96 -13.13
CA GLU A 104 8.56 -20.30 -13.87
C GLU A 104 8.38 -18.86 -13.42
N VAL A 105 8.53 -18.58 -12.12
CA VAL A 105 8.56 -17.21 -11.58
C VAL A 105 9.72 -16.41 -12.18
N ILE A 106 10.93 -17.00 -12.23
CA ILE A 106 12.09 -16.40 -12.88
C ILE A 106 11.80 -16.14 -14.37
N ARG A 107 11.26 -17.13 -15.09
CA ARG A 107 10.95 -16.99 -16.52
C ARG A 107 9.99 -15.83 -16.79
N LYS A 108 8.95 -15.66 -15.95
CA LYS A 108 7.99 -14.56 -16.06
C LYS A 108 8.66 -13.22 -15.75
N MET A 109 9.48 -13.16 -14.71
CA MET A 109 10.24 -11.95 -14.35
C MET A 109 11.24 -11.55 -15.44
N GLU A 110 12.03 -12.49 -15.97
CA GLU A 110 12.95 -12.26 -17.10
C GLU A 110 12.19 -11.77 -18.34
N HIS A 111 11.01 -12.35 -18.62
CA HIS A 111 10.15 -11.87 -19.69
C HIS A 111 9.72 -10.41 -19.46
N ARG A 112 9.37 -10.04 -18.22
CA ARG A 112 9.00 -8.66 -17.87
C ARG A 112 10.19 -7.71 -17.98
N ILE A 113 11.39 -8.09 -17.54
CA ILE A 113 12.62 -7.31 -17.71
C ILE A 113 12.94 -7.10 -19.20
N ALA A 114 12.75 -8.12 -20.04
CA ALA A 114 12.97 -8.01 -21.48
C ALA A 114 11.86 -7.22 -22.22
N HIS A 115 10.66 -7.13 -21.64
CA HIS A 115 9.50 -6.44 -22.19
C HIS A 115 8.85 -5.57 -21.11
N PRO A 116 9.57 -4.55 -20.61
CA PRO A 116 9.05 -3.70 -19.56
C PRO A 116 7.84 -2.95 -20.09
N VAL A 117 6.87 -2.73 -19.21
CA VAL A 117 5.69 -1.94 -19.56
C VAL A 117 6.09 -0.49 -19.43
N GLU A 118 6.02 0.24 -20.54
CA GLU A 118 6.01 1.70 -20.47
C GLU A 118 4.65 2.12 -19.93
N ASP A 119 4.65 2.71 -18.75
CA ASP A 119 3.47 3.40 -18.25
C ASP A 119 3.66 4.92 -18.38
N LYS A 120 2.56 5.62 -18.60
CA LYS A 120 2.50 7.07 -18.74
C LYS A 120 2.43 7.78 -17.39
N GLY A 121 3.12 7.28 -16.36
CA GLY A 121 3.19 7.98 -15.08
C GLY A 121 3.35 7.12 -13.83
N ALA A 122 2.98 5.84 -13.78
CA ALA A 122 3.27 5.05 -12.58
C ALA A 122 4.52 4.21 -12.79
N PHE A 123 5.48 4.27 -11.87
CA PHE A 123 6.54 3.28 -11.76
C PHE A 123 5.91 1.96 -11.28
N ILE A 124 5.19 1.25 -12.15
CA ILE A 124 4.52 0.00 -11.77
C ILE A 124 5.61 -1.06 -11.56
N LEU A 125 5.85 -1.43 -10.30
CA LEU A 125 6.77 -2.50 -9.93
C LEU A 125 6.10 -3.87 -10.12
N LEU A 126 5.81 -4.22 -11.38
CA LEU A 126 5.19 -5.51 -11.74
C LEU A 126 6.02 -6.73 -11.29
N THR A 127 7.30 -6.53 -10.97
CA THR A 127 8.16 -7.60 -10.45
C THR A 127 8.16 -7.72 -8.92
N THR A 128 7.41 -6.89 -8.17
CA THR A 128 7.41 -6.92 -6.70
C THR A 128 7.04 -8.31 -6.15
N TYR A 129 5.89 -8.85 -6.57
CA TYR A 129 5.48 -10.18 -6.08
C TYR A 129 6.35 -11.32 -6.64
N HIS A 130 7.02 -11.11 -7.77
CA HIS A 130 8.03 -12.05 -8.28
C HIS A 130 9.25 -12.10 -7.35
N LEU A 131 9.82 -10.93 -7.03
CA LEU A 131 10.97 -10.79 -6.13
C LEU A 131 10.66 -11.32 -4.74
N ARG A 132 9.48 -11.01 -4.19
CA ARG A 132 9.00 -11.58 -2.91
C ARG A 132 8.95 -13.11 -2.98
N THR A 133 8.26 -13.67 -3.97
CA THR A 133 8.13 -15.14 -4.12
C THR A 133 9.50 -15.82 -4.26
N ILE A 134 10.42 -15.24 -5.04
CA ILE A 134 11.79 -15.73 -5.18
C ILE A 134 12.55 -15.61 -3.86
N GLY A 135 12.44 -14.48 -3.16
CA GLY A 135 13.08 -14.21 -1.87
C GLY A 135 12.61 -15.13 -0.74
N ASP A 136 11.33 -15.47 -0.71
CA ASP A 136 10.73 -16.37 0.28
C ASP A 136 10.97 -17.85 -0.05
N THR A 137 11.29 -18.17 -1.31
CA THR A 137 11.56 -19.56 -1.75
C THR A 137 13.06 -19.84 -1.84
N ARG A 138 13.66 -20.29 -0.74
CA ARG A 138 15.11 -20.58 -0.71
C ARG A 138 15.51 -21.84 -1.48
N CYS A 139 16.23 -21.65 -2.60
CA CYS A 139 16.95 -22.71 -3.31
C CYS A 139 18.17 -22.13 -4.06
N ASP A 140 19.09 -22.99 -4.51
CA ASP A 140 20.30 -22.51 -5.22
C ASP A 140 19.94 -21.66 -6.46
N ARG A 141 18.85 -22.00 -7.15
CA ARG A 141 18.42 -21.27 -8.35
C ARG A 141 17.89 -19.87 -8.04
N SER A 142 17.14 -19.69 -6.94
CA SER A 142 16.68 -18.34 -6.54
C SER A 142 17.85 -17.48 -6.06
N ILE A 143 18.81 -18.07 -5.33
CA ILE A 143 20.02 -17.39 -4.86
C ILE A 143 20.90 -16.95 -6.04
N GLU A 144 21.18 -17.85 -6.99
CA GLU A 144 21.96 -17.54 -8.18
C GLU A 144 21.29 -16.46 -9.04
N PHE A 145 19.95 -16.51 -9.18
CA PHE A 145 19.20 -15.50 -9.90
C PHE A 145 19.27 -14.13 -9.24
N LEU A 146 19.01 -14.01 -7.93
CA LEU A 146 19.05 -12.73 -7.22
C LEU A 146 20.45 -12.09 -7.25
N ASN A 147 21.50 -12.89 -7.04
CA ASN A 147 22.88 -12.42 -7.13
C ASN A 147 23.20 -11.90 -8.56
N GLY A 148 22.81 -12.67 -9.58
CA GLY A 148 23.01 -12.29 -10.98
C GLY A 148 22.20 -11.04 -11.37
N LEU A 149 20.97 -10.93 -10.88
CA LEU A 149 20.10 -9.77 -11.10
C LEU A 149 20.69 -8.50 -10.47
N LEU A 150 21.18 -8.57 -9.23
CA LEU A 150 21.86 -7.44 -8.59
C LEU A 150 23.09 -7.00 -9.38
N ASP A 151 23.95 -7.96 -9.77
CA ASP A 151 25.15 -7.67 -10.56
C ASP A 151 24.80 -7.03 -11.91
N GLU A 152 23.79 -7.56 -12.61
CA GLU A 152 23.37 -7.03 -13.91
C GLU A 152 22.75 -5.64 -13.76
N TYR A 153 21.89 -5.44 -12.76
CA TYR A 153 21.29 -4.15 -12.43
C TYR A 153 22.36 -3.08 -12.17
N MET A 154 23.34 -3.40 -11.31
CA MET A 154 24.46 -2.51 -11.00
C MET A 154 25.40 -2.28 -12.18
N SER A 155 25.51 -3.23 -13.11
CA SER A 155 26.36 -3.06 -14.30
C SER A 155 25.81 -2.05 -15.31
N GLU A 156 24.49 -1.85 -15.32
CA GLU A 156 23.79 -0.89 -16.19
C GLU A 156 23.61 0.49 -15.54
N MET A 157 23.90 0.62 -14.23
CA MET A 157 23.88 1.91 -13.54
C MET A 157 24.95 2.87 -14.12
N PRO A 158 24.58 4.12 -14.47
CA PRO A 158 25.55 5.09 -14.96
C PRO A 158 26.58 5.46 -13.89
N ARG A 159 27.87 5.25 -14.19
CA ARG A 159 28.98 5.46 -13.23
C ARG A 159 29.32 6.92 -12.92
N GLU A 160 28.87 7.86 -13.76
CA GLU A 160 29.31 9.27 -13.70
C GLU A 160 28.28 10.20 -13.03
N THR A 161 27.00 9.84 -13.10
CA THR A 161 25.89 10.50 -12.39
C THR A 161 24.98 9.39 -11.88
N PHE A 162 24.92 9.18 -10.56
CA PHE A 162 23.95 8.29 -9.91
C PHE A 162 22.56 8.86 -10.13
N ASP A 163 21.99 8.54 -11.27
CA ASP A 163 20.75 9.09 -11.77
C ASP A 163 19.93 7.90 -12.27
N PRO A 164 19.04 7.36 -11.43
CA PRO A 164 18.18 6.24 -11.78
C PRO A 164 17.33 6.50 -13.05
N SER A 165 17.04 7.76 -13.38
CA SER A 165 16.32 8.11 -14.62
C SER A 165 17.10 7.76 -15.90
N LYS A 166 18.42 7.53 -15.78
CA LYS A 166 19.31 7.14 -16.87
C LYS A 166 19.58 5.63 -16.94
N LEU A 167 18.97 4.82 -16.07
CA LEU A 167 18.99 3.36 -16.21
C LEU A 167 18.39 2.94 -17.55
N ASP A 168 18.88 1.82 -18.08
CA ASP A 168 18.26 1.19 -19.25
C ASP A 168 16.78 0.88 -18.94
N TRP A 169 15.89 1.24 -19.88
CA TRP A 169 14.44 1.10 -19.76
C TRP A 169 14.01 -0.34 -19.40
N LYS A 170 14.85 -1.36 -19.68
CA LYS A 170 14.66 -2.76 -19.27
C LYS A 170 14.41 -2.97 -17.77
N TYR A 171 14.99 -2.14 -16.91
CA TYR A 171 14.84 -2.27 -15.45
C TYR A 171 13.75 -1.39 -14.85
N ARG A 172 12.96 -0.71 -15.68
CA ARG A 172 11.89 0.20 -15.23
C ARG A 172 10.88 -0.45 -14.26
N ASN A 173 10.64 -1.75 -14.38
CA ASN A 173 9.69 -2.46 -13.50
C ASN A 173 10.37 -3.18 -12.32
N VAL A 174 11.68 -3.00 -12.11
CA VAL A 174 12.50 -3.67 -11.09
C VAL A 174 13.07 -2.64 -10.11
N ASP A 175 12.82 -2.85 -8.82
CA ASP A 175 13.33 -1.98 -7.76
C ASP A 175 14.60 -2.56 -7.10
N PHE A 176 15.59 -1.69 -6.88
CA PHE A 176 16.87 -2.06 -6.27
C PHE A 176 16.72 -2.54 -4.83
N PHE A 177 15.91 -1.85 -4.02
CA PHE A 177 15.71 -2.19 -2.61
C PHE A 177 14.94 -3.49 -2.45
N GLN A 178 14.00 -3.79 -3.36
CA GLN A 178 13.30 -5.08 -3.41
C GLN A 178 14.22 -6.25 -3.78
N ILE A 179 15.25 -6.03 -4.61
CA ILE A 179 16.29 -7.05 -4.85
C ILE A 179 17.03 -7.35 -3.54
N LEU A 180 17.46 -6.32 -2.82
CA LEU A 180 18.15 -6.47 -1.53
C LEU A 180 17.27 -7.16 -0.49
N ASP A 181 16.00 -6.78 -0.40
CA ASP A 181 15.01 -7.37 0.53
C ASP A 181 14.86 -8.87 0.29
N ALA A 182 14.71 -9.27 -0.97
CA ALA A 182 14.65 -10.68 -1.37
C ALA A 182 15.95 -11.42 -0.99
N MET A 183 17.12 -10.80 -1.15
CA MET A 183 18.41 -11.39 -0.77
C MET A 183 18.56 -11.53 0.75
N VAL A 184 18.06 -10.57 1.55
CA VAL A 184 18.00 -10.68 3.01
C VAL A 184 17.09 -11.83 3.44
N LYS A 185 15.89 -11.95 2.87
CA LYS A 185 14.94 -13.04 3.19
C LYS A 185 15.54 -14.44 2.97
N GLN A 186 16.39 -14.58 1.95
CA GLN A 186 17.13 -15.81 1.64
C GLN A 186 18.17 -16.19 2.70
N GLN A 187 18.78 -15.24 3.40
CA GLN A 187 19.84 -15.48 4.39
C GLN A 187 20.96 -16.40 3.84
N ASP A 188 21.47 -16.09 2.65
CA ASP A 188 22.58 -16.82 2.03
C ASP A 188 23.84 -15.97 1.99
N GLU A 189 24.90 -16.43 2.65
CA GLU A 189 26.16 -15.67 2.77
C GLU A 189 26.84 -15.41 1.41
N ARG A 190 26.53 -16.19 0.36
CA ARG A 190 27.09 -15.93 -0.99
C ARG A 190 26.66 -14.55 -1.51
N ALA A 191 25.49 -14.06 -1.10
CA ALA A 191 24.98 -12.74 -1.47
C ALA A 191 25.84 -11.58 -0.96
N ILE A 192 26.55 -11.75 0.17
CA ILE A 192 27.30 -10.67 0.83
C ILE A 192 28.32 -10.04 -0.11
N GLY A 193 29.07 -10.84 -0.87
CA GLY A 193 30.08 -10.31 -1.80
C GLY A 193 29.47 -9.47 -2.94
N HIS A 194 28.26 -9.83 -3.40
CA HIS A 194 27.53 -9.07 -4.41
C HIS A 194 27.01 -7.74 -3.84
N ILE A 195 26.45 -7.78 -2.64
CA ILE A 195 25.96 -6.57 -1.95
C ILE A 195 27.13 -5.65 -1.56
N GLU A 196 28.29 -6.18 -1.16
CA GLU A 196 29.50 -5.38 -0.92
C GLU A 196 29.97 -4.66 -2.19
N ASN A 197 29.94 -5.33 -3.35
CA ASN A 197 30.27 -4.70 -4.63
C ASN A 197 29.26 -3.59 -5.00
N ALA A 198 27.96 -3.82 -4.77
CA ALA A 198 26.92 -2.82 -4.99
C ALA A 198 27.11 -1.62 -4.04
N ARG A 199 27.26 -1.87 -2.74
CA ARG A 199 27.53 -0.86 -1.71
C ARG A 199 28.70 0.04 -2.09
N ASP A 200 29.82 -0.56 -2.49
CA ASP A 200 31.07 0.14 -2.79
C ASP A 200 30.99 0.94 -4.12
N ALA A 201 29.96 0.71 -4.92
CA ALA A 201 29.64 1.56 -6.06
C ALA A 201 29.01 2.89 -5.61
N PHE A 202 28.28 2.92 -4.50
CA PHE A 202 27.62 4.13 -4.00
C PHE A 202 28.51 4.91 -3.02
N PRO A 203 28.48 6.25 -3.03
CA PRO A 203 29.16 7.04 -2.01
C PRO A 203 28.58 6.75 -0.61
N PRO A 204 29.40 6.69 0.46
CA PRO A 204 28.97 6.29 1.80
C PRO A 204 27.79 7.06 2.40
N GLU A 205 27.57 8.29 1.95
CA GLU A 205 26.50 9.16 2.39
C GLU A 205 25.12 8.81 1.77
N TYR A 206 25.10 8.07 0.66
CA TYR A 206 23.88 7.71 -0.07
C TYR A 206 23.09 6.64 0.68
N VAL A 207 21.77 6.68 0.52
CA VAL A 207 20.84 5.69 1.08
C VAL A 207 21.18 4.29 0.59
N ASP A 208 21.46 4.14 -0.71
CA ASP A 208 21.84 2.89 -1.35
C ASP A 208 23.04 2.22 -0.68
N HIS A 209 24.04 3.03 -0.30
CA HIS A 209 25.20 2.53 0.45
C HIS A 209 24.79 2.04 1.84
N LYS A 210 24.01 2.84 2.57
CA LYS A 210 23.57 2.53 3.94
C LYS A 210 22.69 1.29 3.97
N ILE A 211 21.74 1.16 3.05
CA ILE A 211 20.81 0.04 3.00
C ILE A 211 21.51 -1.26 2.56
N CYS A 212 22.51 -1.19 1.67
CA CYS A 212 23.37 -2.34 1.39
C CYS A 212 24.12 -2.80 2.65
N GLN A 213 24.59 -1.85 3.47
CA GLN A 213 25.22 -2.17 4.74
C GLN A 213 24.25 -2.83 5.72
N VAL A 214 23.01 -2.32 5.83
CA VAL A 214 21.94 -2.96 6.62
C VAL A 214 21.65 -4.37 6.11
N ALA A 215 21.52 -4.58 4.80
CA ALA A 215 21.29 -5.90 4.21
C ALA A 215 22.43 -6.89 4.55
N ILE A 216 23.69 -6.45 4.47
CA ILE A 216 24.85 -7.27 4.86
C ILE A 216 24.79 -7.65 6.35
N ASP A 217 24.46 -6.69 7.22
CA ASP A 217 24.43 -6.92 8.66
C ASP A 217 23.26 -7.84 9.06
N ARG A 218 22.12 -7.74 8.38
CA ARG A 218 20.98 -8.66 8.52
C ARG A 218 21.32 -10.08 8.10
N ILE A 219 21.94 -10.27 6.92
CA ILE A 219 22.38 -11.60 6.47
C ILE A 219 23.39 -12.23 7.44
N ARG A 220 24.30 -11.42 8.00
CA ARG A 220 25.30 -11.92 8.98
C ARG A 220 24.68 -12.28 10.34
N SER A 221 23.64 -11.57 10.75
CA SER A 221 22.99 -11.75 12.05
C SER A 221 21.87 -12.79 12.04
N GLY A 222 21.39 -13.19 10.86
CA GLY A 222 20.21 -14.06 10.75
C GLY A 222 18.89 -13.28 10.78
N ASP A 223 18.94 -11.95 10.80
CA ASP A 223 17.78 -11.09 10.92
C ASP A 223 17.04 -10.96 9.58
N LYS A 224 15.74 -11.24 9.59
CA LYS A 224 14.85 -11.16 8.43
C LYS A 224 13.74 -10.13 8.60
N GLU A 225 13.69 -9.46 9.76
CA GLU A 225 12.62 -8.53 10.08
C GLU A 225 12.72 -7.25 9.24
N GLY A 226 11.58 -6.57 9.10
CA GLY A 226 11.46 -5.30 8.39
C GLY A 226 11.31 -5.43 6.87
N TYR A 227 11.35 -4.27 6.21
CA TYR A 227 11.18 -4.16 4.76
C TYR A 227 12.15 -3.11 4.24
N LEU A 228 13.21 -3.55 3.55
CA LEU A 228 14.31 -2.66 3.15
C LEU A 228 13.89 -1.46 2.29
N PRO A 229 12.90 -1.57 1.38
CA PRO A 229 12.41 -0.40 0.64
C PRO A 229 11.87 0.70 1.56
N MET A 230 11.13 0.34 2.63
CA MET A 230 10.62 1.33 3.58
C MET A 230 11.76 1.97 4.39
N GLU A 231 12.70 1.16 4.87
CA GLU A 231 13.86 1.66 5.62
C GLU A 231 14.77 2.55 4.77
N ALA A 232 14.89 2.28 3.47
CA ALA A 232 15.61 3.14 2.55
C ALA A 232 14.95 4.53 2.46
N ILE A 233 13.61 4.57 2.36
CA ILE A 233 12.83 5.82 2.38
C ILE A 233 13.08 6.57 3.68
N GLU A 234 13.02 5.90 4.83
CA GLU A 234 13.31 6.51 6.14
C GLU A 234 14.74 7.06 6.23
N MET A 235 15.74 6.38 5.67
CA MET A 235 17.14 6.82 5.68
C MET A 235 17.43 7.98 4.72
N ALA A 236 16.60 8.14 3.68
CA ALA A 236 16.68 9.27 2.75
C ALA A 236 16.32 10.58 3.44
N VAL A 237 15.55 10.51 4.52
CA VAL A 237 15.04 11.64 5.28
C VAL A 237 15.82 11.75 6.61
N PRO A 238 16.56 12.83 6.91
CA PRO A 238 17.39 12.88 8.12
C PRO A 238 16.57 12.78 9.41
N THR A 239 16.93 11.86 10.31
CA THR A 239 16.28 11.66 11.62
C THR A 239 16.37 12.90 12.54
N GLU A 240 17.38 13.76 12.38
CA GLU A 240 17.44 15.06 13.07
C GLU A 240 16.52 16.11 12.43
N ALA A 241 16.18 16.04 11.14
CA ALA A 241 15.16 16.91 10.56
C ALA A 241 13.76 16.51 11.08
N ILE A 242 13.52 15.20 11.19
CA ILE A 242 12.33 14.65 11.84
C ILE A 242 12.31 15.09 13.33
N MET A 243 13.41 14.94 14.07
CA MET A 243 13.48 15.25 15.51
C MET A 243 13.66 16.73 15.90
N ASP A 244 14.26 17.58 15.06
CA ASP A 244 14.32 19.05 15.23
C ASP A 244 13.03 19.71 14.77
N ALA A 245 12.28 19.12 13.83
CA ALA A 245 10.87 19.49 13.62
C ALA A 245 10.04 19.16 14.87
N PHE A 246 10.30 18.04 15.55
CA PHE A 246 9.66 17.69 16.83
C PHE A 246 10.11 18.55 18.04
N ARG A 247 11.34 19.11 18.05
CA ARG A 247 11.89 19.88 19.21
C ARG A 247 11.96 21.40 19.02
N GLY A 248 12.05 21.89 17.78
CA GLY A 248 12.20 23.29 17.41
C GLY A 248 10.90 24.09 17.31
N ALA A 249 9.76 23.48 17.62
CA ALA A 249 8.44 24.13 17.60
C ALA A 249 8.29 25.31 18.59
N TRP A 250 9.31 25.62 19.40
CA TRP A 250 9.42 26.86 20.16
C TRP A 250 10.85 27.45 20.05
N SER A 251 11.03 28.42 19.12
CA SER A 251 12.11 29.44 19.06
C SER A 251 13.22 29.39 17.98
N LEU A 252 12.97 28.92 16.76
CA LEU A 252 13.89 29.15 15.61
C LEU A 252 13.37 30.18 14.59
N GLY A 253 12.61 31.18 15.05
CA GLY A 253 12.20 32.33 14.22
C GLY A 253 13.22 33.47 14.15
N ASP A 254 14.20 33.51 15.06
CA ASP A 254 15.01 34.72 15.30
C ASP A 254 16.51 34.60 14.93
N LEU A 255 16.96 33.52 14.27
CA LEU A 255 18.40 33.28 14.04
C LEU A 255 18.83 32.98 12.59
N LEU A 256 17.91 32.99 11.62
CA LEU A 256 18.20 32.79 10.19
C LEU A 256 18.03 34.05 9.33
N ASP A 257 18.00 35.24 9.95
CA ASP A 257 18.01 36.53 9.22
C ASP A 257 19.44 37.03 8.90
N ASP A 258 20.50 36.44 9.48
CA ASP A 258 21.87 37.00 9.42
C ASP A 258 22.91 36.17 8.64
N ALA A 259 22.53 35.06 7.99
CA ALA A 259 23.48 34.23 7.24
C ALA A 259 22.91 33.76 5.90
N VAL A 260 23.60 34.13 4.81
CA VAL A 260 23.29 33.88 3.39
C VAL A 260 22.23 34.86 2.85
N GLY A 261 22.56 36.02 2.27
CA GLY A 261 23.67 36.29 1.35
C GLY A 261 23.24 35.99 -0.08
N GLU A 262 22.47 36.93 -0.65
CA GLU A 262 22.05 37.11 -2.06
C GLU A 262 22.50 36.05 -3.10
N SER A 263 21.54 35.33 -3.70
CA SER A 263 21.52 35.18 -5.16
C SER A 263 20.14 34.85 -5.73
N SER A 264 19.58 35.85 -6.42
CA SER A 264 18.67 35.84 -7.57
C SER A 264 17.32 35.11 -7.48
N GLU A 265 16.34 35.79 -6.89
CA GLU A 265 15.06 36.21 -7.48
C GLU A 265 14.63 35.50 -8.79
N GLU A 266 13.83 34.44 -8.66
CA GLU A 266 12.58 34.38 -9.42
C GLU A 266 11.49 34.98 -8.51
N GLU A 267 10.89 36.08 -8.95
CA GLU A 267 9.83 36.81 -8.24
C GLU A 267 8.62 35.90 -8.06
N TRP A 268 8.46 35.33 -6.86
CA TRP A 268 7.17 34.87 -6.38
C TRP A 268 6.41 36.11 -5.92
N ASP A 269 5.32 36.45 -6.59
CA ASP A 269 4.41 37.53 -6.21
C ASP A 269 3.92 37.30 -4.77
N GLU A 270 4.56 37.95 -3.80
CA GLU A 270 4.18 37.99 -2.38
C GLU A 270 2.98 38.92 -2.08
N GLU A 271 2.28 39.41 -3.10
CA GLU A 271 1.04 40.15 -2.90
C GLU A 271 -0.17 39.24 -3.04
N GLU A 272 -0.79 38.99 -1.88
CA GLU A 272 -2.19 38.61 -1.66
C GLU A 272 -2.43 37.16 -1.20
N TRP A 273 -2.08 36.85 0.05
CA TRP A 273 -2.85 35.87 0.84
C TRP A 273 -3.01 36.34 2.28
N ARG A 274 -3.99 37.25 2.47
CA ARG A 274 -4.42 37.73 3.78
C ARG A 274 -5.35 36.68 4.41
N ALA A 275 -5.20 36.49 5.71
CA ALA A 275 -6.01 35.64 6.57
C ALA A 275 -7.49 36.09 6.72
N GLU A 276 -8.29 36.05 5.64
CA GLU A 276 -9.74 36.36 5.67
C GLU A 276 -10.68 35.26 5.12
N ASP A 277 -10.18 34.20 4.48
CA ASP A 277 -11.08 33.18 3.90
C ASP A 277 -11.38 32.02 4.85
N ALA A 278 -12.31 32.26 5.78
CA ALA A 278 -13.33 31.26 6.07
C ALA A 278 -14.34 31.34 4.91
N GLU A 279 -14.06 30.65 3.80
CA GLU A 279 -14.88 30.76 2.58
C GLU A 279 -16.35 30.49 2.87
N GLU A 280 -17.23 31.39 2.42
CA GLU A 280 -18.67 31.18 2.36
C GLU A 280 -18.97 30.00 1.43
N TYR A 281 -19.10 28.80 1.98
CA TYR A 281 -19.66 27.66 1.27
C TYR A 281 -21.17 27.57 1.52
N GLU A 282 -21.94 27.35 0.46
CA GLU A 282 -23.40 27.18 0.52
C GLU A 282 -23.83 25.73 0.61
N ASP A 283 -22.95 24.81 0.21
CA ASP A 283 -23.24 23.38 0.12
C ASP A 283 -22.26 22.53 0.94
N VAL A 284 -22.74 21.38 1.38
CA VAL A 284 -22.04 20.38 2.19
C VAL A 284 -22.09 19.05 1.46
N TYR A 285 -20.92 18.44 1.31
CA TYR A 285 -20.77 17.14 0.69
C TYR A 285 -20.81 16.08 1.77
N GLN A 286 -21.78 15.17 1.67
CA GLN A 286 -21.93 14.06 2.59
C GLN A 286 -21.35 12.80 1.97
N PHE A 287 -20.22 12.34 2.50
CA PHE A 287 -19.56 11.12 2.08
C PHE A 287 -19.87 9.97 3.01
N ARG A 288 -19.96 8.77 2.44
CA ARG A 288 -19.75 7.52 3.14
C ARG A 288 -18.35 7.02 2.79
N VAL A 289 -17.49 6.94 3.80
CA VAL A 289 -16.13 6.42 3.71
C VAL A 289 -16.16 5.01 4.29
N SER A 290 -15.81 4.00 3.51
CA SER A 290 -15.84 2.60 3.95
C SER A 290 -14.49 1.95 3.69
N LEU A 291 -13.92 1.31 4.72
CA LEU A 291 -12.69 0.54 4.57
C LEU A 291 -12.98 -0.75 3.78
N LYS A 292 -12.26 -0.94 2.66
CA LYS A 292 -12.32 -2.15 1.82
C LYS A 292 -11.70 -3.31 2.59
N GLY A 293 -12.19 -4.52 2.37
CA GLY A 293 -11.66 -5.72 3.03
C GLY A 293 -12.10 -5.94 4.49
N ALA A 294 -12.34 -4.88 5.27
CA ALA A 294 -12.68 -4.99 6.70
C ALA A 294 -14.09 -5.55 6.99
N LYS A 295 -14.19 -6.56 7.86
CA LYS A 295 -15.43 -7.32 8.11
C LYS A 295 -15.63 -7.73 9.58
N PRO A 296 -16.77 -7.37 10.20
CA PRO A 296 -17.88 -6.55 9.69
C PRO A 296 -17.48 -5.14 9.21
N PRO A 297 -18.27 -4.47 8.35
CA PRO A 297 -17.83 -3.23 7.70
C PRO A 297 -17.47 -2.12 8.70
N ILE A 298 -16.26 -1.58 8.54
CA ILE A 298 -15.80 -0.36 9.21
C ILE A 298 -16.08 0.81 8.28
N TRP A 299 -16.80 1.83 8.78
CA TRP A 299 -17.18 2.96 7.95
C TRP A 299 -17.53 4.20 8.75
N ARG A 300 -17.45 5.35 8.09
CA ARG A 300 -17.83 6.67 8.58
C ARG A 300 -18.74 7.34 7.56
N ARG A 301 -19.66 8.17 8.05
CA ARG A 301 -20.44 9.09 7.24
C ARG A 301 -20.12 10.48 7.73
N ILE A 302 -19.35 11.19 6.91
CA ILE A 302 -18.87 12.53 7.21
C ILE A 302 -19.58 13.53 6.31
N GLN A 303 -19.73 14.74 6.82
CA GLN A 303 -20.19 15.91 6.10
C GLN A 303 -19.06 16.91 6.10
N VAL A 304 -18.63 17.34 4.92
CA VAL A 304 -17.53 18.30 4.74
C VAL A 304 -18.02 19.52 3.96
N PRO A 305 -17.45 20.71 4.19
CA PRO A 305 -17.72 21.89 3.37
C PRO A 305 -17.53 21.60 1.87
N GLY A 306 -18.39 22.13 1.01
CA GLY A 306 -18.25 22.00 -0.45
C GLY A 306 -17.04 22.72 -1.03
N SER A 307 -16.44 23.65 -0.26
CA SER A 307 -15.19 24.32 -0.58
C SER A 307 -13.94 23.48 -0.27
N TYR A 308 -14.08 22.27 0.30
CA TYR A 308 -12.94 21.43 0.62
C TYR A 308 -12.13 21.06 -0.62
N THR A 309 -10.82 21.00 -0.41
CA THR A 309 -9.88 20.33 -1.31
C THR A 309 -9.82 18.83 -1.01
N PHE A 310 -9.17 18.06 -1.88
CA PHE A 310 -8.90 16.65 -1.61
C PHE A 310 -8.00 16.45 -0.38
N TRP A 311 -7.10 17.39 -0.08
CA TRP A 311 -6.32 17.39 1.16
C TRP A 311 -7.21 17.57 2.40
N ASP A 312 -8.16 18.50 2.35
CA ASP A 312 -9.09 18.73 3.45
C ASP A 312 -9.99 17.50 3.67
N LEU A 313 -10.41 16.84 2.57
CA LEU A 313 -11.15 15.59 2.61
C LEU A 313 -10.31 14.46 3.21
N HIS A 314 -9.04 14.31 2.80
CA HIS A 314 -8.10 13.36 3.41
C HIS A 314 -7.98 13.60 4.92
N SER A 315 -7.77 14.85 5.34
CA SER A 315 -7.67 15.22 6.75
C SER A 315 -8.92 14.80 7.53
N ALA A 316 -10.12 15.05 6.96
CA ALA A 316 -11.37 14.63 7.56
C ALA A 316 -11.56 13.10 7.59
N ILE A 317 -11.00 12.37 6.63
CA ILE A 317 -11.01 10.90 6.65
C ILE A 317 -10.11 10.38 7.78
N GLN A 318 -8.87 10.88 7.89
CA GLN A 318 -7.92 10.54 8.96
C GLN A 318 -8.55 10.73 10.34
N ASP A 319 -9.12 11.91 10.59
CA ASP A 319 -9.78 12.24 11.85
C ASP A 319 -10.97 11.33 12.15
N ALA A 320 -11.78 11.03 11.12
CA ALA A 320 -12.94 10.17 11.29
C ALA A 320 -12.54 8.70 11.51
N MET A 321 -11.42 8.26 10.96
CA MET A 321 -10.88 6.92 11.18
C MET A 321 -10.13 6.82 12.52
N GLY A 322 -9.61 7.92 13.06
CA GLY A 322 -8.78 7.90 14.27
C GLY A 322 -7.33 7.50 13.97
N TRP A 323 -6.86 7.88 12.78
CA TRP A 323 -5.49 7.69 12.31
C TRP A 323 -4.69 8.99 12.41
N ASP A 324 -3.37 8.84 12.43
CA ASP A 324 -2.44 9.92 12.80
C ASP A 324 -1.79 10.60 11.59
N ASP A 325 -2.14 10.16 10.37
CA ASP A 325 -1.62 10.69 9.11
C ASP A 325 -0.08 10.55 8.97
N TYR A 326 0.47 9.42 9.42
CA TYR A 326 1.90 9.12 9.30
C TYR A 326 2.32 8.76 7.88
N HIS A 327 1.43 8.17 7.09
CA HIS A 327 1.80 7.55 5.83
C HIS A 327 1.42 8.39 4.60
N MET A 328 1.77 7.89 3.41
CA MET A 328 1.34 8.49 2.13
C MET A 328 -0.12 8.13 1.84
N HIS A 329 -0.76 8.94 0.99
CA HIS A 329 -2.11 8.68 0.53
C HIS A 329 -2.33 9.16 -0.90
N ALA A 330 -3.33 8.59 -1.56
CA ALA A 330 -3.79 9.05 -2.85
C ALA A 330 -5.29 8.80 -3.03
N PHE A 331 -5.93 9.62 -3.85
CA PHE A 331 -7.27 9.37 -4.37
C PHE A 331 -7.21 8.98 -5.85
N GLU A 332 -7.97 7.97 -6.23
CA GLU A 332 -8.29 7.68 -7.63
C GLU A 332 -9.75 8.06 -7.90
N ILE A 333 -9.99 8.95 -8.86
CA ILE A 333 -11.33 9.37 -9.26
C ILE A 333 -11.39 9.62 -10.76
N PHE A 334 -12.55 9.38 -11.37
CA PHE A 334 -12.78 9.75 -12.77
C PHE A 334 -12.83 11.27 -12.92
N ASP A 335 -12.06 11.82 -13.85
CA ASP A 335 -12.11 13.23 -14.25
C ASP A 335 -13.00 13.38 -15.49
N PRO A 336 -14.19 13.99 -15.37
CA PRO A 336 -15.09 14.17 -16.51
C PRO A 336 -14.51 15.10 -17.61
N SER A 337 -13.56 15.96 -17.28
CA SER A 337 -12.99 16.94 -18.22
C SER A 337 -12.04 16.30 -19.23
N VAL A 338 -11.31 15.27 -18.80
CA VAL A 338 -10.37 14.50 -19.65
C VAL A 338 -10.90 13.12 -20.00
N GLY A 339 -11.95 12.64 -19.33
CA GLY A 339 -12.62 11.37 -19.63
C GLY A 339 -11.81 10.13 -19.21
N ALA A 340 -11.02 10.25 -18.14
CA ALA A 340 -10.15 9.19 -17.62
C ALA A 340 -10.10 9.23 -16.08
N VAL A 341 -9.65 8.13 -15.46
CA VAL A 341 -9.32 8.14 -14.02
C VAL A 341 -8.00 8.87 -13.81
N VAL A 342 -7.95 9.73 -12.80
CA VAL A 342 -6.78 10.51 -12.40
C VAL A 342 -6.44 10.22 -10.94
N VAL A 343 -5.19 10.51 -10.58
CA VAL A 343 -4.66 10.38 -9.22
C VAL A 343 -4.49 11.77 -8.61
N ILE A 344 -4.96 11.94 -7.38
CA ILE A 344 -4.88 13.18 -6.60
C ILE A 344 -4.16 12.86 -5.29
N GLY A 345 -2.97 13.41 -5.10
CA GLY A 345 -2.03 13.05 -4.02
C GLY A 345 -1.81 14.14 -2.97
N GLY A 346 -1.14 13.77 -1.88
CA GLY A 346 -0.73 14.69 -0.81
C GLY A 346 0.58 15.44 -1.13
N PRO A 347 0.96 16.43 -0.31
CA PRO A 347 2.23 17.15 -0.40
C PRO A 347 3.34 16.30 0.20
N SER A 348 3.61 15.15 -0.41
CA SER A 348 4.88 14.46 -0.26
C SER A 348 5.75 14.92 -1.41
N GLY A 349 6.65 15.86 -1.13
CA GLY A 349 7.62 16.35 -2.11
C GLY A 349 8.57 15.24 -2.52
N ASP A 350 8.26 14.57 -3.63
CA ASP A 350 9.27 13.94 -4.46
C ASP A 350 9.30 14.67 -5.81
N PRO A 351 10.31 15.54 -6.08
CA PRO A 351 10.51 16.14 -7.39
C PRO A 351 10.73 15.12 -8.50
N ASP A 352 11.04 13.86 -8.15
CA ASP A 352 11.31 12.75 -9.06
C ASP A 352 10.14 11.74 -9.16
N GLY A 353 8.98 12.04 -8.54
CA GLY A 353 7.72 11.30 -8.72
C GLY A 353 7.20 11.39 -10.16
N PHE A 354 6.80 10.27 -10.74
CA PHE A 354 6.39 10.21 -12.14
C PHE A 354 4.98 10.80 -12.33
N GLY A 355 4.96 12.04 -12.83
CA GLY A 355 3.74 12.82 -13.04
C GLY A 355 3.47 13.71 -11.82
N GLU A 356 3.12 14.96 -12.07
CA GLU A 356 2.54 15.79 -11.02
C GLU A 356 1.23 15.13 -10.63
N ASP A 357 1.22 14.37 -9.52
CA ASP A 357 -0.02 14.08 -8.81
C ASP A 357 -0.80 15.38 -8.76
N ILE A 358 -2.06 15.32 -9.16
CA ILE A 358 -2.90 16.51 -9.11
C ILE A 358 -2.88 16.95 -7.65
N PRO A 359 -2.36 18.16 -7.34
CA PRO A 359 -2.02 18.53 -5.98
C PRO A 359 -3.30 18.59 -5.15
N GLY A 360 -3.47 17.63 -4.24
CA GLY A 360 -4.71 17.46 -3.48
C GLY A 360 -5.07 18.69 -2.64
N TRP A 361 -4.08 19.49 -2.26
CA TRP A 361 -4.24 20.76 -1.53
C TRP A 361 -4.61 21.96 -2.39
N LYS A 362 -4.60 21.82 -3.72
CA LYS A 362 -5.07 22.85 -4.68
C LYS A 362 -6.30 22.43 -5.47
N THR A 363 -6.78 21.21 -5.23
CA THR A 363 -7.81 20.58 -6.07
C THR A 363 -9.10 20.43 -5.28
N ALA A 364 -10.16 21.10 -5.73
CA ALA A 364 -11.43 21.09 -5.04
C ALA A 364 -12.17 19.76 -5.25
N ILE A 365 -12.80 19.24 -4.20
CA ILE A 365 -13.63 18.04 -4.32
C ILE A 365 -14.83 18.27 -5.26
N ALA A 366 -15.30 19.51 -5.35
CA ALA A 366 -16.45 19.90 -6.17
C ALA A 366 -16.20 19.81 -7.68
N ASP A 367 -14.93 19.86 -8.11
CA ASP A 367 -14.57 19.73 -9.53
C ASP A 367 -14.75 18.29 -10.03
N TYR A 368 -14.70 17.31 -9.11
CA TYR A 368 -14.74 15.89 -9.42
C TYR A 368 -16.05 15.25 -8.96
N PHE A 369 -16.44 15.45 -7.70
CA PHE A 369 -17.59 14.77 -7.12
C PHE A 369 -18.92 15.41 -7.56
N SER A 370 -19.77 14.59 -8.17
CA SER A 370 -21.14 14.94 -8.55
C SER A 370 -22.06 13.73 -8.37
N PRO A 371 -23.39 13.86 -8.43
CA PRO A 371 -24.29 12.71 -8.40
C PRO A 371 -23.99 11.66 -9.49
N GLU A 372 -23.46 12.09 -10.64
CA GLU A 372 -23.08 11.23 -11.76
C GLU A 372 -21.64 10.69 -11.63
N ASN A 373 -20.77 11.37 -10.88
CA ASN A 373 -19.41 10.96 -10.55
C ASN A 373 -19.22 10.87 -9.03
N SER A 374 -19.90 9.91 -8.42
CA SER A 374 -20.15 9.90 -6.98
C SER A 374 -19.12 9.13 -6.16
N GLU A 375 -18.00 8.70 -6.72
CA GLU A 375 -17.12 7.74 -6.07
C GLU A 375 -15.64 7.93 -6.40
N ALA A 376 -14.80 7.85 -5.37
CA ALA A 376 -13.36 7.74 -5.47
C ALA A 376 -12.87 6.55 -4.66
N LYS A 377 -11.71 6.01 -5.05
CA LYS A 377 -10.89 5.21 -4.14
C LYS A 377 -9.97 6.16 -3.36
N TYR A 378 -9.71 5.83 -2.11
CA TYR A 378 -8.74 6.52 -1.26
C TYR A 378 -7.85 5.47 -0.63
N GLU A 379 -6.57 5.49 -0.98
CA GLU A 379 -5.56 4.63 -0.37
C GLU A 379 -4.80 5.45 0.67
N TYR A 380 -4.64 4.88 1.86
CA TYR A 380 -3.79 5.42 2.91
C TYR A 380 -2.81 4.33 3.34
N ASP A 381 -1.56 4.73 3.56
CA ASP A 381 -0.43 3.84 3.79
C ASP A 381 -0.22 2.85 2.65
N PHE A 382 0.71 3.16 1.74
CA PHE A 382 1.03 2.30 0.61
C PHE A 382 1.76 1.01 1.02
N GLY A 383 2.21 0.89 2.27
CA GLY A 383 2.73 -0.35 2.85
C GLY A 383 1.59 -1.31 3.21
N ASP A 384 0.73 -0.88 4.14
CA ASP A 384 -0.42 -1.67 4.61
C ASP A 384 -1.61 -1.69 3.63
N SER A 385 -1.61 -0.78 2.65
CA SER A 385 -2.61 -0.58 1.60
C SER A 385 -4.03 -0.47 2.16
N TRP A 386 -4.28 0.52 3.03
CA TRP A 386 -5.61 0.79 3.56
C TRP A 386 -6.52 1.41 2.50
N MET A 387 -7.15 0.53 1.72
CA MET A 387 -8.05 0.93 0.64
C MET A 387 -9.43 1.33 1.16
N HIS A 388 -9.90 2.51 0.78
CA HIS A 388 -11.23 3.01 1.11
C HIS A 388 -12.04 3.29 -0.14
N ARG A 389 -13.34 3.05 -0.02
CA ARG A 389 -14.34 3.59 -0.93
C ARG A 389 -14.90 4.88 -0.35
N VAL A 390 -14.69 6.00 -1.05
CA VAL A 390 -15.24 7.32 -0.71
C VAL A 390 -16.41 7.61 -1.64
N LYS A 391 -17.63 7.44 -1.13
CA LYS A 391 -18.86 7.59 -1.91
C LYS A 391 -19.62 8.85 -1.51
N LEU A 392 -19.86 9.75 -2.45
CA LEU A 392 -20.76 10.89 -2.31
C LEU A 392 -22.20 10.36 -2.21
N ASP A 393 -22.81 10.52 -1.04
CA ASP A 393 -24.20 10.14 -0.83
C ASP A 393 -25.16 11.29 -1.16
N LYS A 394 -24.80 12.53 -0.79
CA LYS A 394 -25.64 13.73 -0.98
C LYS A 394 -24.79 14.99 -1.04
N ILE A 395 -25.25 15.97 -1.81
CA ILE A 395 -24.89 17.39 -1.68
C ILE A 395 -26.10 18.07 -1.02
N LEU A 396 -25.88 18.78 0.08
CA LEU A 396 -26.92 19.38 0.92
C LEU A 396 -26.62 20.87 1.13
N PRO A 397 -27.65 21.73 1.30
CA PRO A 397 -27.39 23.10 1.71
C PRO A 397 -26.75 23.14 3.10
N ARG A 398 -25.81 24.06 3.30
CA ARG A 398 -25.20 24.34 4.60
C ARG A 398 -26.26 24.81 5.58
N GLU A 399 -26.22 24.26 6.79
CA GLU A 399 -27.06 24.72 7.89
C GLU A 399 -26.29 25.71 8.78
N GLU A 400 -26.83 26.92 8.98
CA GLU A 400 -26.15 28.01 9.71
C GLU A 400 -25.73 27.67 11.15
N ASN A 401 -26.41 26.71 11.79
CA ASN A 401 -26.19 26.37 13.21
C ASN A 401 -25.41 25.06 13.41
N LEU A 402 -24.82 24.51 12.34
CA LEU A 402 -24.01 23.30 12.39
C LEU A 402 -22.55 23.63 12.02
N GLU A 403 -21.62 23.05 12.77
CA GLU A 403 -20.20 23.10 12.45
C GLU A 403 -19.83 21.92 11.53
N TYR A 404 -18.91 22.20 10.62
CA TYR A 404 -18.37 21.25 9.65
C TYR A 404 -16.83 21.35 9.66
N PRO A 405 -16.11 20.26 9.37
CA PRO A 405 -16.63 18.94 9.04
C PRO A 405 -17.22 18.24 10.27
N ARG A 406 -18.07 17.25 10.04
CA ARG A 406 -18.68 16.46 11.12
C ARG A 406 -18.92 15.03 10.73
N CYS A 407 -18.78 14.12 11.70
CA CYS A 407 -19.19 12.74 11.58
C CYS A 407 -20.63 12.61 12.07
N ILE A 408 -21.52 12.06 11.25
CA ILE A 408 -22.95 11.93 11.59
C ILE A 408 -23.39 10.48 11.81
N ALA A 409 -22.58 9.52 11.38
CA ALA A 409 -22.78 8.11 11.63
C ALA A 409 -21.50 7.33 11.34
N GLY A 410 -21.40 6.13 11.89
CA GLY A 410 -20.33 5.19 11.58
C GLY A 410 -20.53 3.94 12.41
N LYS A 411 -19.66 2.95 12.20
CA LYS A 411 -19.62 1.73 13.01
C LYS A 411 -18.19 1.21 13.10
N ARG A 412 -17.90 0.60 14.25
CA ARG A 412 -16.65 -0.10 14.59
C ARG A 412 -15.45 0.83 14.70
N ALA A 413 -14.53 0.51 15.59
CA ALA A 413 -13.22 1.16 15.63
C ALA A 413 -12.52 0.91 14.29
N CYS A 414 -11.65 1.82 13.88
CA CYS A 414 -10.76 1.52 12.75
C CYS A 414 -9.62 0.63 13.22
N PRO A 415 -8.97 -0.09 12.28
CA PRO A 415 -7.72 -0.78 12.58
C PRO A 415 -6.70 0.19 13.18
N PRO A 416 -5.91 -0.23 14.18
CA PRO A 416 -4.74 0.52 14.60
C PRO A 416 -3.80 0.78 13.43
N GLU A 417 -3.03 1.86 13.50
CA GLU A 417 -1.89 2.09 12.59
C GLU A 417 -0.92 0.90 12.65
N ASP A 418 -0.22 0.63 11.55
CA ASP A 418 0.85 -0.36 11.44
C ASP A 418 0.48 -1.80 11.86
N CYS A 419 -0.80 -2.17 11.79
CA CYS A 419 -1.23 -3.52 12.13
C CYS A 419 -1.13 -4.51 10.96
N GLY A 420 -0.48 -4.16 9.85
CA GLY A 420 -0.21 -5.06 8.72
C GLY A 420 -1.39 -5.17 7.75
N GLY A 421 -2.07 -4.05 7.50
CA GLY A 421 -3.21 -3.99 6.60
C GLY A 421 -4.42 -4.79 7.09
N VAL A 422 -5.39 -4.99 6.21
CA VAL A 422 -6.67 -5.64 6.56
C VAL A 422 -6.48 -7.05 7.14
N TRP A 423 -5.48 -7.79 6.64
CA TRP A 423 -5.22 -9.16 7.08
C TRP A 423 -4.54 -9.20 8.44
N GLY A 424 -3.51 -8.37 8.67
CA GLY A 424 -2.90 -8.25 9.99
C GLY A 424 -3.90 -7.76 11.04
N TYR A 425 -4.83 -6.87 10.66
CA TYR A 425 -5.95 -6.52 11.54
C TYR A 425 -6.89 -7.69 11.85
N ILE A 426 -7.19 -8.55 10.88
CA ILE A 426 -8.02 -9.75 11.11
C ILE A 426 -7.31 -10.70 12.06
N ASP A 427 -6.02 -10.97 11.83
CA ASP A 427 -5.20 -11.83 12.68
C ASP A 427 -5.12 -11.27 14.11
N LEU A 428 -4.89 -9.95 14.25
CA LEU A 428 -4.93 -9.25 15.52
C LEU A 428 -6.26 -9.50 16.25
N LEU A 429 -7.39 -9.34 15.56
CA LEU A 429 -8.70 -9.59 16.15
C LEU A 429 -8.88 -11.06 16.58
N GLU A 430 -8.33 -12.02 15.84
CA GLU A 430 -8.41 -13.43 16.23
C GLU A 430 -7.59 -13.70 17.49
N ILE A 431 -6.37 -13.17 17.57
CA ILE A 431 -5.46 -13.33 18.71
C ILE A 431 -6.05 -12.71 19.98
N ILE A 432 -6.50 -11.46 19.92
CA ILE A 432 -7.04 -10.77 21.12
C ILE A 432 -8.40 -11.31 21.57
N ASN A 433 -9.11 -12.05 20.72
CA ASN A 433 -10.40 -12.69 21.09
C ASN A 433 -10.25 -14.14 21.58
N ASP A 434 -9.06 -14.75 21.49
CA ASP A 434 -8.79 -16.07 22.05
C ASP A 434 -7.83 -16.01 23.25
N PRO A 435 -8.35 -16.04 24.50
CA PRO A 435 -7.52 -16.04 25.71
C PRO A 435 -6.59 -17.25 25.85
N GLN A 436 -6.70 -18.26 24.99
CA GLN A 436 -5.81 -19.41 24.95
C GLN A 436 -4.73 -19.30 23.85
N HIS A 437 -4.78 -18.27 23.01
CA HIS A 437 -3.76 -18.03 21.99
C HIS A 437 -2.42 -17.66 22.67
N GLU A 438 -1.32 -18.16 22.13
CA GLU A 438 0.00 -17.97 22.75
C GLU A 438 0.47 -16.51 22.76
N GLU A 439 0.03 -15.73 21.76
CA GLU A 439 0.33 -14.30 21.61
C GLU A 439 -0.74 -13.38 22.21
N HIS A 440 -1.77 -13.93 22.89
CA HIS A 440 -2.92 -13.14 23.38
C HIS A 440 -2.52 -11.97 24.30
N GLU A 441 -1.71 -12.23 25.32
CA GLU A 441 -1.31 -11.21 26.29
C GLU A 441 -0.42 -10.13 25.64
N GLU A 442 0.48 -10.53 24.73
CA GLU A 442 1.38 -9.62 24.03
C GLU A 442 0.63 -8.69 23.07
N MET A 443 -0.29 -9.23 22.27
CA MET A 443 -1.07 -8.44 21.33
C MET A 443 -2.10 -7.53 22.02
N LEU A 444 -2.64 -7.93 23.18
CA LEU A 444 -3.47 -7.06 24.02
C LEU A 444 -2.69 -5.88 24.59
N GLU A 445 -1.44 -6.09 25.03
CA GLU A 445 -0.56 -5.01 25.47
C GLU A 445 -0.21 -4.07 24.31
N TRP A 446 0.07 -4.63 23.13
CA TRP A 446 0.41 -3.86 21.93
C TRP A 446 -0.75 -2.98 21.43
N VAL A 447 -1.94 -3.56 21.27
CA VAL A 447 -3.12 -2.82 20.78
C VAL A 447 -3.70 -1.85 21.83
N GLY A 448 -3.35 -2.09 23.09
CA GLY A 448 -3.89 -1.38 24.25
C GLY A 448 -5.08 -2.11 24.88
N GLU A 449 -5.05 -2.27 26.20
CA GLU A 449 -6.03 -3.04 26.97
C GLU A 449 -7.49 -2.54 26.84
N ASP A 450 -7.68 -1.29 26.42
CA ASP A 450 -8.99 -0.66 26.25
C ASP A 450 -9.52 -0.73 24.81
N PHE A 451 -8.80 -1.37 23.87
CA PHE A 451 -9.24 -1.48 22.49
C PHE A 451 -10.48 -2.37 22.35
N ASP A 452 -11.58 -1.79 21.88
CA ASP A 452 -12.79 -2.51 21.49
C ASP A 452 -13.05 -2.32 19.98
N PRO A 453 -12.95 -3.37 19.16
CA PRO A 453 -13.16 -3.27 17.71
C PRO A 453 -14.59 -2.85 17.33
N GLU A 454 -15.55 -2.94 18.23
CA GLU A 454 -16.92 -2.50 18.00
C GLU A 454 -17.20 -1.07 18.50
N ASP A 455 -16.28 -0.48 19.27
CA ASP A 455 -16.48 0.84 19.87
C ASP A 455 -16.28 1.95 18.84
N PHE A 456 -17.36 2.70 18.59
CA PHE A 456 -17.32 3.89 17.76
C PHE A 456 -18.51 4.80 18.08
N SER A 457 -18.22 6.07 18.32
CA SER A 457 -19.21 7.12 18.49
C SER A 457 -18.95 8.28 17.51
N PRO A 458 -19.93 8.68 16.67
CA PRO A 458 -19.78 9.86 15.82
C PRO A 458 -19.46 11.14 16.60
N ASP A 459 -20.02 11.28 17.80
CA ASP A 459 -19.80 12.45 18.66
C ASP A 459 -18.40 12.50 19.28
N GLY A 460 -17.65 11.38 19.21
CA GLY A 460 -16.27 11.29 19.69
C GLY A 460 -15.22 11.72 18.65
N VAL A 461 -15.63 11.96 17.40
CA VAL A 461 -14.70 12.37 16.34
C VAL A 461 -14.38 13.85 16.47
N PHE A 462 -13.09 14.15 16.67
CA PHE A 462 -12.56 15.51 16.64
C PHE A 462 -11.91 15.77 15.29
N PHE A 463 -12.33 16.84 14.62
CA PHE A 463 -11.73 17.24 13.36
C PHE A 463 -10.69 18.34 13.58
N GLY A 464 -9.45 18.04 13.20
CA GLY A 464 -8.34 18.97 13.21
C GLY A 464 -8.48 20.05 12.13
N ASN A 465 -7.66 21.08 12.23
CA ASN A 465 -7.59 22.09 11.17
C ASN A 465 -6.74 21.54 10.01
N PRO A 466 -7.33 21.31 8.83
CA PRO A 466 -6.59 20.71 7.70
C PRO A 466 -5.47 21.62 7.19
N ARG A 467 -5.57 22.95 7.36
CA ARG A 467 -4.47 23.88 7.03
C ARG A 467 -3.28 23.72 7.96
N GLN A 468 -3.51 23.53 9.25
CA GLN A 468 -2.42 23.27 10.19
C GLN A 468 -1.75 21.93 9.90
N ARG A 469 -2.54 20.92 9.53
CA ARG A 469 -2.02 19.62 9.07
C ARG A 469 -1.22 19.77 7.77
N LEU A 470 -1.70 20.60 6.84
CA LEU A 470 -1.01 20.90 5.57
C LEU A 470 0.32 21.62 5.80
N GLU A 471 0.30 22.67 6.63
CA GLU A 471 1.48 23.44 7.00
C GLU A 471 2.54 22.52 7.62
N PHE A 472 2.13 21.62 8.52
CA PHE A 472 3.02 20.62 9.10
C PHE A 472 3.57 19.61 8.08
N ARG A 473 2.77 19.23 7.08
CA ARG A 473 3.21 18.31 6.01
C ARG A 473 4.14 18.98 4.99
N MET A 474 3.97 20.28 4.77
CA MET A 474 4.75 21.08 3.83
C MET A 474 6.02 21.69 4.43
N SER A 475 6.11 21.78 5.75
CA SER A 475 7.29 22.22 6.51
C SER A 475 8.29 21.09 6.70
#